data_AF-A0A7G8ERX2-F1
#
_entry.id   AF-A0A7G8ERX2-F1
#
_cell.length_a   1.000
_cell.length_b   1.000
_cell.length_c   1.000
_cell.angle_alpha   90.00
_cell.angle_beta   90.00
_cell.angle_gamma   90.00
#
_symmetry.space_group_name_H-M   'P 1'
#
loop_
_entity.id
_entity.type
_entity.pdbx_description
1 polymer ?
#
loop_
_entity_poly.entity_id
_entity_poly.type
_entity_poly.pdbx_seq_one_letter_code
_entity_poly.pdbx_strand_id
1 'polypeptide(L)'
;MELTLALQPQPFDPLHHLEGWQRAQADGPRGASAAEAWFIGRVRGHDGRGEPLEALELEHYPGMTEHCLRSQAEQLGRHHGASALLVQHRVGRVLPGEAIVLVAVAADRRGPAQRCCQALLEALKHDAPFWKREWLRSGASRWVEGNTAF
;
A
#
# COMPACT_ATOMS: atom_id res chain seq x y z
N MET A 1 11.05 10.94 11.61
CA MET A 1 10.28 9.81 11.10
C MET A 1 10.77 9.56 9.69
N GLU A 2 11.15 8.33 9.38
CA GLU A 2 11.64 7.93 8.06
C GLU A 2 10.47 7.42 7.20
N LEU A 3 10.41 7.81 5.92
CA LEU A 3 9.36 7.37 5.00
C LEU A 3 9.98 6.88 3.70
N THR A 4 9.81 5.58 3.43
CA THR A 4 10.09 4.97 2.13
C THR A 4 8.79 4.79 1.39
N LEU A 5 8.66 5.44 0.22
CA LEU A 5 7.47 5.37 -0.62
C LEU A 5 7.85 5.07 -2.07
N ALA A 6 7.19 4.08 -2.69
CA ALA A 6 7.39 3.73 -4.09
C ALA A 6 6.08 3.29 -4.77
N LEU A 7 5.79 3.87 -5.93
CA LEU A 7 4.81 3.37 -6.89
C LEU A 7 5.58 2.73 -8.05
N GLN A 8 5.26 1.48 -8.40
CA GLN A 8 6.00 0.77 -9.45
C GLN A 8 5.10 -0.16 -10.29
N PRO A 9 5.31 -0.24 -11.61
CA PRO A 9 4.54 -1.15 -12.44
C PRO A 9 4.99 -2.62 -12.33
N GLN A 10 6.26 -2.86 -11.99
CA GLN A 10 6.83 -4.21 -11.92
C GLN A 10 6.37 -4.96 -10.66
N PRO A 11 6.17 -6.30 -10.75
CA PRO A 11 6.00 -7.15 -9.58
C PRO A 11 7.15 -6.98 -8.59
N PHE A 12 6.81 -7.09 -7.30
CA PHE A 12 7.78 -7.06 -6.22
C PHE A 12 7.50 -8.16 -5.21
N ASP A 13 8.55 -8.60 -4.53
CA ASP A 13 8.43 -9.51 -3.38
C ASP A 13 8.22 -8.67 -2.10
N PRO A 14 7.00 -8.64 -1.53
CA PRO A 14 6.73 -7.80 -0.38
C PRO A 14 7.52 -8.22 0.87
N LEU A 15 7.89 -9.50 1.01
CA LEU A 15 8.64 -9.96 2.18
C LEU A 15 10.11 -9.56 2.07
N HIS A 16 10.68 -9.61 0.87
CA HIS A 16 12.04 -9.11 0.63
C HIS A 16 12.14 -7.60 0.88
N HIS A 17 11.16 -6.82 0.42
CA HIS A 17 11.12 -5.39 0.68
C HIS A 17 10.91 -5.06 2.17
N LEU A 18 10.04 -5.82 2.87
CA LEU A 18 9.86 -5.68 4.30
C LEU A 18 11.16 -5.98 5.06
N GLU A 19 11.85 -7.06 4.72
CA GLU A 19 13.13 -7.44 5.33
C GLU A 19 14.20 -6.36 5.11
N GLY A 20 14.31 -5.85 3.88
CA GLY A 20 15.25 -4.76 3.56
C GLY A 20 14.97 -3.50 4.36
N TRP A 21 13.69 -3.14 4.51
CA TRP A 21 13.28 -2.01 5.34
C TRP A 21 13.57 -2.24 6.83
N GLN A 22 13.29 -3.42 7.38
CA GLN A 22 13.60 -3.76 8.78
C GLN A 22 15.11 -3.69 9.08
N ARG A 23 15.96 -4.17 8.16
CA ARG A 23 17.41 -4.05 8.28
C ARG A 23 17.86 -2.59 8.31
N ALA A 24 17.33 -1.76 7.39
CA ALA A 24 17.63 -0.33 7.37
C ALA A 24 17.23 0.38 8.68
N GLN A 25 16.13 -0.04 9.31
CA GLN A 25 15.74 0.50 10.63
C GLN A 25 16.68 0.06 11.74
N ALA A 26 17.13 -1.20 11.75
CA ALA A 26 18.05 -1.72 12.74
C ALA A 26 19.43 -1.03 12.68
N ASP A 27 19.93 -0.78 11.46
CA ASP A 27 21.23 -0.15 11.21
C ASP A 27 21.18 1.40 11.33
N GLY A 28 19.98 1.97 11.44
CA GLY A 28 19.77 3.42 11.55
C GLY A 28 20.19 3.99 12.91
N PRO A 29 20.43 5.32 13.00
CA PRO A 29 20.94 5.97 14.21
C PRO A 29 19.98 5.91 15.42
N ARG A 30 18.70 5.57 15.21
CA ARG A 30 17.72 5.35 16.28
C ARG A 30 17.61 3.89 16.71
N GLY A 31 18.18 2.96 15.94
CA GLY A 31 17.93 1.52 16.08
C GLY A 31 16.47 1.12 15.76
N ALA A 32 16.21 -0.19 15.87
CA ALA A 32 14.87 -0.74 15.64
C ALA A 32 13.88 -0.30 16.74
N SER A 33 12.65 0.02 16.34
CA SER A 33 11.58 0.31 17.29
C SER A 33 11.03 -0.97 17.93
N ALA A 34 10.41 -0.85 19.11
CA ALA A 34 9.97 -2.02 19.87
C ALA A 34 8.72 -2.72 19.29
N ALA A 35 8.02 -2.11 18.34
CA ALA A 35 6.85 -2.70 17.70
C ALA A 35 6.73 -2.32 16.23
N GLU A 36 6.21 -3.26 15.44
CA GLU A 36 5.90 -3.06 14.03
C GLU A 36 4.53 -3.63 13.69
N ALA A 37 3.87 -3.04 12.70
CA ALA A 37 2.66 -3.58 12.08
C ALA A 37 2.79 -3.43 10.56
N TRP A 38 2.43 -4.46 9.82
CA TRP A 38 2.50 -4.46 8.37
C TRP A 38 1.30 -5.17 7.75
N PHE A 39 1.01 -4.80 6.51
CA PHE A 39 -0.07 -5.33 5.70
C PHE A 39 0.41 -5.57 4.27
N ILE A 40 0.06 -6.74 3.73
CA ILE A 40 0.28 -7.09 2.32
C ILE A 40 -1.08 -7.34 1.69
N GLY A 41 -1.46 -6.49 0.75
CA GLY A 41 -2.65 -6.68 -0.07
C GLY A 41 -2.31 -7.42 -1.35
N ARG A 42 -3.19 -8.34 -1.76
CA ARG A 42 -3.08 -9.09 -3.02
C ARG A 42 -4.35 -8.95 -3.84
N VAL A 43 -4.22 -8.99 -5.17
CA VAL A 43 -5.38 -8.98 -6.06
C VAL A 43 -6.15 -10.29 -5.91
N ARG A 44 -7.47 -10.20 -5.74
CA ARG A 44 -8.35 -11.37 -5.66
C ARG A 44 -8.57 -11.98 -7.04
N GLY A 45 -8.88 -13.27 -7.09
CA GLY A 45 -9.19 -13.99 -8.34
C GLY A 45 -10.56 -13.70 -8.95
N HIS A 46 -11.36 -12.88 -8.28
CA HIS A 46 -12.67 -12.47 -8.74
C HIS A 46 -12.91 -11.00 -8.40
N ASP A 47 -13.82 -10.38 -9.15
CA ASP A 47 -14.27 -9.02 -8.92
C ASP A 47 -15.22 -8.90 -7.71
N GLY A 48 -15.81 -7.72 -7.51
CA GLY A 48 -16.81 -7.48 -6.46
C GLY A 48 -18.16 -8.21 -6.64
N ARG A 49 -18.43 -8.76 -7.83
CA ARG A 49 -19.66 -9.50 -8.18
C ARG A 49 -19.46 -11.01 -8.24
N GLY A 50 -18.23 -11.49 -8.07
CA GLY A 50 -17.86 -12.90 -8.12
C GLY A 50 -17.44 -13.40 -9.50
N GLU A 51 -17.31 -12.54 -10.52
CA GLU A 51 -16.84 -12.96 -11.84
C GLU A 51 -15.32 -13.15 -11.85
N PRO A 52 -14.79 -14.16 -12.56
CA PRO A 52 -13.36 -14.41 -12.62
C PRO A 52 -12.57 -13.24 -13.21
N LEU A 53 -11.61 -12.74 -12.44
CA LEU A 53 -10.74 -11.65 -12.83
C LEU A 53 -9.53 -12.19 -13.61
N GLU A 54 -9.21 -11.54 -14.73
CA GLU A 54 -7.96 -11.73 -15.47
C GLU A 54 -6.86 -10.85 -14.89
N ALA A 55 -7.15 -9.56 -14.68
CA ALA A 55 -6.22 -8.59 -14.10
C ALA A 55 -6.97 -7.42 -13.45
N LEU A 56 -6.35 -6.82 -12.45
CA LEU A 56 -6.69 -5.48 -11.97
C LEU A 56 -5.67 -4.50 -12.56
N GLU A 57 -6.12 -3.46 -13.22
CA GLU A 57 -5.25 -2.40 -13.73
C GLU A 57 -5.44 -1.13 -12.93
N LEU A 58 -4.33 -0.53 -12.50
CA LEU A 58 -4.32 0.71 -11.76
C LEU A 58 -3.60 1.80 -12.54
N GLU A 59 -4.32 2.86 -12.84
CA GLU A 59 -3.76 4.09 -13.38
C GLU A 59 -3.65 5.14 -12.27
N HIS A 60 -2.67 6.03 -12.41
CA HIS A 60 -2.42 7.10 -11.46
C HIS A 60 -1.93 8.35 -12.21
N TYR A 61 -1.99 9.51 -11.56
CA TYR A 61 -1.37 10.72 -12.08
C TYR A 61 0.07 10.79 -11.56
N PRO A 62 1.10 10.61 -12.41
CA PRO A 62 2.48 10.60 -11.96
C PRO A 62 2.88 11.94 -11.32
N GLY A 63 3.59 11.87 -10.20
CA GLY A 63 3.99 13.02 -9.40
C GLY A 63 2.93 13.44 -8.38
N MET A 64 1.68 13.67 -8.82
CA MET A 64 0.61 14.11 -7.91
C MET A 64 0.21 13.01 -6.92
N THR A 65 0.10 11.77 -7.39
CA THR A 65 -0.28 10.63 -6.54
C THR A 65 0.77 10.40 -5.45
N GLU A 66 2.04 10.36 -5.85
CA GLU A 66 3.18 10.19 -4.96
C GLU A 66 3.26 11.33 -3.93
N HIS A 67 2.99 12.56 -4.35
CA HIS A 67 2.95 13.72 -3.46
C HIS A 67 1.82 13.64 -2.44
N CYS A 68 0.60 13.28 -2.88
CA CYS A 68 -0.56 13.11 -2.03
C CYS A 68 -0.31 12.02 -0.97
N LEU A 69 0.14 10.84 -1.41
CA LEU A 69 0.43 9.72 -0.52
C LEU A 69 1.56 10.04 0.47
N ARG A 70 2.60 10.74 0.03
CA ARG A 70 3.68 11.18 0.92
C ARG A 70 3.16 12.12 2.00
N SER A 71 2.39 13.13 1.62
CA SER A 71 1.81 14.11 2.56
C SER A 71 0.93 13.43 3.61
N GLN A 72 0.05 12.53 3.18
CA GLN A 72 -0.82 11.75 4.07
C GLN A 72 -0.02 10.83 4.99
N ALA A 73 0.96 10.12 4.46
CA ALA A 73 1.79 9.22 5.25
C ALA A 73 2.57 9.98 6.32
N GLU A 74 3.12 11.14 5.98
CA GLU A 74 3.83 12.00 6.92
C GLU A 74 2.92 12.60 7.99
N GLN A 75 1.70 12.98 7.62
CA GLN A 75 0.69 13.46 8.58
C GLN A 75 0.26 12.35 9.54
N LEU A 76 -0.14 11.19 9.01
CA LEU A 76 -0.61 10.06 9.81
C LEU A 76 0.48 9.48 10.70
N GLY A 77 1.70 9.36 10.19
CA GLY A 77 2.84 8.89 10.96
C GLY A 77 3.16 9.82 12.14
N ARG A 78 3.14 11.15 11.92
CA ARG A 78 3.28 12.12 13.02
C ARG A 78 2.12 12.04 14.02
N HIS A 79 0.89 11.94 13.53
CA HIS A 79 -0.30 11.88 14.37
C HIS A 79 -0.31 10.65 15.30
N HIS A 80 0.10 9.48 14.78
CA HIS A 80 0.09 8.25 15.55
C HIS A 80 1.39 7.96 16.31
N GLY A 81 2.47 8.70 16.05
CA GLY A 81 3.77 8.49 16.68
C GLY A 81 4.58 7.36 16.05
N ALA A 82 4.55 7.24 14.73
CA ALA A 82 5.40 6.31 13.99
C ALA A 82 6.84 6.84 13.91
N SER A 83 7.81 5.94 14.04
CA SER A 83 9.23 6.22 13.86
C SER A 83 9.66 6.04 12.40
N ALA A 84 9.09 5.06 11.70
CA ALA A 84 9.32 4.82 10.29
C ALA A 84 8.11 4.20 9.59
N LEU A 85 8.03 4.46 8.29
CA LEU A 85 6.95 4.02 7.40
C LEU A 85 7.52 3.45 6.09
N LEU A 86 6.89 2.39 5.61
CA LEU A 86 7.07 1.84 4.27
C LEU A 86 5.72 1.82 3.56
N VAL A 87 5.66 2.38 2.35
CA VAL A 87 4.50 2.28 1.46
C VAL A 87 4.98 1.89 0.07
N GLN A 88 4.67 0.68 -0.36
CA GLN A 88 4.88 0.23 -1.73
C GLN A 88 3.55 -0.13 -2.37
N HIS A 89 3.34 0.33 -3.60
CA HIS A 89 2.10 0.06 -4.32
C HIS A 89 2.37 -0.23 -5.80
N ARG A 90 1.69 -1.24 -6.35
CA ARG A 90 1.70 -1.53 -7.78
C ARG A 90 0.83 -0.54 -8.54
N VAL A 91 1.29 -0.16 -9.72
CA VAL A 91 0.46 0.48 -10.77
C VAL A 91 0.51 -0.38 -12.03
N GLY A 92 -0.28 -0.05 -13.05
CA GLY A 92 -0.45 -0.88 -14.24
C GLY A 92 -1.23 -2.16 -13.97
N ARG A 93 -1.05 -3.17 -14.83
CA ARG A 93 -1.73 -4.48 -14.72
C ARG A 93 -1.12 -5.35 -13.63
N VAL A 94 -1.96 -5.84 -12.74
CA VAL A 94 -1.63 -6.72 -11.61
C VAL A 94 -2.52 -7.95 -11.67
N LEU A 95 -1.90 -9.12 -11.65
CA LEU A 95 -2.61 -10.39 -11.81
C LEU A 95 -3.16 -10.90 -10.46
N PRO A 96 -4.23 -11.71 -10.46
CA PRO A 96 -4.69 -12.41 -9.28
C PRO A 96 -3.58 -13.11 -8.50
N GLY A 97 -3.54 -12.92 -7.19
CA GLY A 97 -2.53 -13.47 -6.28
C GLY A 97 -1.26 -12.61 -6.13
N GLU A 98 -0.99 -11.70 -7.07
CA GLU A 98 0.15 -10.80 -6.97
C GLU A 98 -0.04 -9.76 -5.86
N ALA A 99 1.07 -9.39 -5.21
CA ALA A 99 1.08 -8.30 -4.25
C ALA A 99 0.81 -6.98 -4.98
N ILE A 100 -0.18 -6.23 -4.50
CA ILE A 100 -0.55 -4.91 -5.00
C ILE A 100 -0.09 -3.81 -4.05
N VAL A 101 -0.05 -4.08 -2.74
CA VAL A 101 0.35 -3.09 -1.75
C VAL A 101 1.10 -3.75 -0.59
N LEU A 102 2.13 -3.06 -0.10
CA LEU A 102 2.81 -3.32 1.16
C LEU A 102 2.81 -2.02 1.97
N VAL A 103 2.28 -2.07 3.19
CA VAL A 103 2.41 -1.00 4.17
C VAL A 103 3.11 -1.58 5.39
N ALA A 104 4.14 -0.91 5.90
CA ALA A 104 4.75 -1.24 7.19
C ALA A 104 4.94 0.01 8.03
N VAL A 105 4.78 -0.15 9.34
CA VAL A 105 4.91 0.92 10.34
C VAL A 105 5.73 0.43 11.51
N ALA A 106 6.76 1.17 11.88
CA ALA A 106 7.49 1.01 13.13
C ALA A 106 7.05 2.08 14.14
N ALA A 107 6.91 1.68 15.41
CA ALA A 107 6.64 2.59 16.52
C ALA A 107 7.12 1.99 17.85
N ASP A 108 7.23 2.82 18.90
CA ASP A 108 7.67 2.36 20.22
C ASP A 108 6.68 1.40 20.91
N ARG A 109 5.42 1.38 20.46
CA ARG A 109 4.36 0.57 21.04
C ARG A 109 3.45 0.00 19.95
N ARG A 110 2.93 -1.20 20.21
CA ARG A 110 2.02 -1.91 19.29
C ARG A 110 0.80 -1.09 18.87
N GLY A 111 0.21 -0.33 19.80
CA GLY A 111 -1.01 0.45 19.55
C GLY A 111 -0.83 1.53 18.48
N PRO A 112 0.16 2.43 18.62
CA PRO A 112 0.61 3.32 17.55
C PRO A 112 0.86 2.63 16.21
N ALA A 113 1.64 1.55 16.18
CA ALA A 113 1.97 0.84 14.94
C ALA A 113 0.72 0.32 14.23
N GLN A 114 -0.15 -0.38 14.96
CA GLN A 114 -1.39 -0.96 14.43
C GLN A 114 -2.35 0.12 13.90
N ARG A 115 -2.61 1.17 14.68
CA ARG A 115 -3.55 2.24 14.27
C ARG A 115 -3.03 3.03 13.08
N CYS A 116 -1.73 3.33 13.05
CA CYS A 116 -1.14 4.03 11.91
C CYS A 116 -1.16 3.17 10.64
N CYS A 117 -0.85 1.88 10.74
CA CYS A 117 -0.92 0.96 9.62
C CYS A 117 -2.35 0.92 9.05
N GLN A 118 -3.36 0.79 9.91
CA GLN A 118 -4.76 0.84 9.51
C GLN A 118 -5.12 2.18 8.85
N ALA A 119 -4.76 3.32 9.46
CA ALA A 119 -5.07 4.64 8.91
C ALA A 119 -4.44 4.87 7.53
N LEU A 120 -3.22 4.38 7.30
CA LEU A 120 -2.56 4.43 6.00
C LEU A 120 -3.29 3.60 4.94
N LEU A 121 -3.81 2.43 5.31
CA LEU A 121 -4.60 1.60 4.39
C LEU A 121 -5.91 2.28 4.01
N GLU A 122 -6.58 2.92 4.96
CA GLU A 122 -7.81 3.68 4.67
C GLU A 122 -7.52 4.89 3.76
N ALA A 123 -6.42 5.61 4.00
CA ALA A 123 -6.01 6.73 3.14
C ALA A 123 -5.66 6.26 1.72
N LEU A 124 -4.89 5.17 1.58
CA LEU A 124 -4.58 4.54 0.29
C LEU A 124 -5.85 4.08 -0.44
N LYS A 125 -6.85 3.62 0.31
CA LYS A 125 -8.10 3.12 -0.25
C LYS A 125 -9.00 4.25 -0.72
N HIS A 126 -9.10 5.35 0.02
CA HIS A 126 -10.11 6.40 -0.20
C HIS A 126 -9.57 7.66 -0.85
N ASP A 127 -8.38 8.11 -0.44
CA ASP A 127 -7.89 9.44 -0.76
C ASP A 127 -6.82 9.42 -1.87
N ALA A 128 -6.25 8.25 -2.16
CA ALA A 128 -5.27 8.11 -3.20
C ALA A 128 -5.91 8.23 -4.59
N PRO A 129 -5.36 9.07 -5.50
CA PRO A 129 -5.89 9.29 -6.85
C PRO A 129 -5.50 8.13 -7.78
N PHE A 130 -6.04 6.94 -7.50
CA PHE A 130 -5.95 5.76 -8.35
C PHE A 130 -7.25 5.53 -9.11
N TRP A 131 -7.14 5.21 -10.40
CA TRP A 131 -8.26 4.72 -11.19
C TRP A 131 -8.08 3.22 -11.41
N LYS A 132 -9.11 2.44 -11.05
CA LYS A 132 -9.06 0.97 -11.06
C LYS A 132 -9.92 0.45 -12.21
N ARG A 133 -9.35 -0.39 -13.06
CA ARG A 133 -10.06 -1.11 -14.13
C ARG A 133 -9.94 -2.62 -13.90
N GLU A 134 -11.08 -3.29 -13.85
CA GLU A 134 -11.17 -4.76 -13.77
C GLU A 134 -11.22 -5.33 -15.18
N TRP A 135 -10.32 -6.26 -15.49
CA TRP A 135 -10.33 -7.08 -16.70
C TRP A 135 -10.86 -8.46 -16.35
N LEU A 136 -11.95 -8.89 -16.99
CA LEU A 136 -12.61 -10.16 -16.72
C LEU A 136 -12.17 -11.22 -17.72
N ARG A 137 -12.12 -12.49 -17.28
CA ARG A 137 -11.76 -13.62 -18.16
C ARG A 137 -12.76 -13.86 -19.29
N SER A 138 -13.95 -13.27 -19.22
CA SER A 138 -14.93 -13.24 -20.31
C SER A 138 -14.51 -12.34 -21.48
N GLY A 139 -13.45 -11.55 -21.32
CA GLY A 139 -13.01 -10.53 -22.28
C GLY A 139 -13.63 -9.15 -22.04
N ALA A 140 -14.57 -9.01 -21.11
CA ALA A 140 -15.12 -7.73 -20.71
C ALA A 140 -14.15 -6.95 -19.80
N SER A 141 -14.24 -5.63 -19.81
CA SER A 141 -13.54 -4.77 -18.85
C SER A 141 -14.46 -3.68 -18.33
N ARG A 142 -14.20 -3.21 -17.11
CA ARG A 142 -14.98 -2.13 -16.49
C ARG A 142 -14.14 -1.30 -15.54
N TRP A 143 -14.43 -0.01 -15.50
CA TRP A 143 -13.91 0.87 -14.47
C TRP A 143 -14.66 0.63 -13.16
N VAL A 144 -13.92 0.58 -12.07
CA VAL A 144 -14.51 0.52 -10.73
C VAL A 144 -14.93 1.93 -10.37
N GLU A 145 -16.24 2.17 -10.32
CA GLU A 145 -16.80 3.45 -9.92
C GLU A 145 -16.63 3.64 -8.41
N GLY A 146 -15.76 4.59 -8.04
CA GLY A 146 -15.50 4.98 -6.66
C GLY A 146 -14.42 4.15 -5.96
N ASN A 147 -13.63 4.83 -5.15
CA ASN A 147 -12.85 4.16 -4.11
C ASN A 147 -13.87 3.57 -3.12
N THR A 148 -13.90 2.23 -3.01
CA THR A 148 -14.93 1.50 -2.25
C THR A 148 -15.12 2.12 -0.86
N ALA A 149 -16.21 2.85 -0.64
CA ALA A 149 -16.58 3.31 0.70
C ALA A 149 -16.98 2.09 1.54
N PHE A 150 -16.57 2.06 2.80
CA PHE A 150 -17.31 1.33 3.83
C PHE A 150 -18.31 2.29 4.45
#